data_AF-A0A3B0RZ04-F1
#
_entry.id   AF-A0A3B0RZ04-F1
#
_cell.length_a   1.000
_cell.length_b   1.000
_cell.length_c   1.000
_cell.angle_alpha   90.00
_cell.angle_beta   90.00
_cell.angle_gamma   90.00
#
_symmetry.space_group_name_H-M   'P 1'
#
loop_
_entity.id
_entity.type
_entity.pdbx_description
1 polymer ?
#
loop_
_entity_poly.entity_id
_entity_poly.type
_entity_poly.pdbx_seq_one_letter_code
_entity_poly.pdbx_strand_id
1 'polypeptide(L)'
;MGKLAMLGGLLMVRLPEKLLELLYGERETYRGQTIDAKALALGRLANTVRIPDKLPTVAESREQSQKTAVMFDRKGPRLARVEDFDVEGAAGKIAARLYSDTANKTVPQPALVYYHGGGFIQGNLDSHNEICTKLAKWSGGIVVAIDYRLAPEHPFPAGVDDARAAFVWLSKNANTLGIDPTRIGVGGDSAGACFAAVVAADLSGKKHKPNFQVLIYPVLDGHLNSASINELANAYVLPKERMTWYRDLYRADFDDFNDPRFSPLFTKDFSSLPKTCLITGGFDPLCDEAIAYVQKLIAANVPTSHRHFPGQIHAFASLTSVIPQGTQALEEIAAWLRQHW
;
A
#
# COMPACT_ATOMS: atom_id res chain seq x y z
N MET A 1 -20.46 22.02 3.20
CA MET A 1 -19.52 22.54 4.22
C MET A 1 -18.59 23.55 3.55
N GLY A 2 -18.33 24.70 4.19
CA GLY A 2 -17.74 25.87 3.53
C GLY A 2 -16.21 25.85 3.41
N LYS A 3 -15.66 26.66 2.50
CA LYS A 3 -14.21 26.90 2.29
C LYS A 3 -13.44 27.18 3.60
N LEU A 4 -14.11 27.78 4.59
CA LEU A 4 -13.53 28.10 5.90
C LEU A 4 -13.19 26.85 6.74
N ALA A 5 -14.04 25.82 6.70
CA ALA A 5 -13.79 24.56 7.43
C ALA A 5 -12.60 23.80 6.84
N MET A 6 -12.49 23.79 5.50
CA MET A 6 -11.35 23.23 4.78
C MET A 6 -10.04 23.96 5.15
N LEU A 7 -10.05 25.30 5.15
CA LEU A 7 -8.87 26.09 5.53
C LEU A 7 -8.46 25.83 6.98
N GLY A 8 -9.43 25.77 7.90
CA GLY A 8 -9.18 25.42 9.30
C GLY A 8 -8.56 24.03 9.46
N GLY A 9 -9.10 23.02 8.77
CA GLY A 9 -8.55 21.67 8.79
C GLY A 9 -7.12 21.59 8.23
N LEU A 10 -6.84 22.32 7.14
CA LEU A 10 -5.48 22.41 6.56
C LEU A 10 -4.47 23.06 7.50
N LEU A 11 -4.89 24.06 8.28
CA LEU A 11 -4.04 24.65 9.32
C LEU A 11 -3.78 23.63 10.44
N MET A 12 -4.80 22.93 10.91
CA MET A 12 -4.68 21.94 11.99
C MET A 12 -3.69 20.82 11.66
N VAL A 13 -3.75 20.24 10.46
CA VAL A 13 -2.83 19.16 10.07
C VAL A 13 -1.35 19.60 10.02
N ARG A 14 -1.09 20.90 9.88
CA ARG A 14 0.27 21.47 9.85
C ARG A 14 0.82 21.82 11.24
N LEU A 15 0.00 21.92 12.29
CA LEU A 15 0.45 22.25 13.65
C LEU A 15 1.38 21.15 14.23
N PRO A 16 2.34 21.48 15.10
CA PRO A 16 3.14 20.47 15.81
C PRO A 16 2.26 19.51 16.62
N GLU A 17 2.68 18.24 16.74
CA GLU A 17 1.88 17.20 17.41
C GLU A 17 1.55 17.56 18.86
N LYS A 18 2.51 18.02 19.66
CA LYS A 18 2.30 18.45 21.05
C LYS A 18 1.24 19.55 21.19
N LEU A 19 1.13 20.44 20.21
CA LEU A 19 0.11 21.49 20.22
C LEU A 19 -1.27 20.90 19.90
N LEU A 20 -1.35 19.95 18.96
CA LEU A 20 -2.59 19.22 18.69
C LEU A 20 -3.06 18.40 19.89
N GLU A 21 -2.13 17.77 20.62
CA GLU A 21 -2.45 17.05 21.86
C GLU A 21 -3.04 17.99 22.91
N LEU A 22 -2.47 19.18 23.09
CA LEU A 22 -3.01 20.20 23.99
C LEU A 22 -4.40 20.69 23.54
N LEU A 23 -4.58 20.94 22.24
CA LEU A 23 -5.84 21.44 21.69
C LEU A 23 -6.96 20.41 21.72
N TYR A 24 -6.64 19.14 21.53
CA TYR A 24 -7.64 18.06 21.54
C TYR A 24 -7.91 17.52 22.94
N GLY A 25 -6.97 17.63 23.88
CA GLY A 25 -7.11 17.03 25.20
C GLY A 25 -7.23 15.50 25.10
N GLU A 26 -8.30 14.94 25.66
CA GLU A 26 -8.61 13.52 25.48
C GLU A 26 -8.96 13.21 24.02
N ARG A 27 -8.24 12.24 23.45
CA ARG A 27 -8.42 11.77 22.07
C ARG A 27 -9.18 10.45 22.07
N GLU A 28 -9.77 10.13 20.93
CA GLU A 28 -10.50 8.88 20.70
C GLU A 28 -9.64 7.67 21.06
N THR A 29 -10.24 6.72 21.78
CA THR A 29 -9.60 5.45 22.13
C THR A 29 -10.33 4.29 21.49
N TYR A 30 -9.57 3.29 21.06
CA TYR A 30 -10.06 2.07 20.44
C TYR A 30 -9.19 0.91 20.89
N ARG A 31 -9.82 -0.15 21.45
CA ARG A 31 -9.14 -1.33 22.01
C ARG A 31 -7.94 -0.99 22.92
N GLY A 32 -8.12 0.03 23.77
CA GLY A 32 -7.10 0.48 24.73
C GLY A 32 -5.94 1.28 24.12
N GLN A 33 -6.00 1.63 22.83
CA GLN A 33 -5.06 2.51 22.16
C GLN A 33 -5.69 3.87 21.90
N THR A 34 -4.88 4.93 21.91
CA THR A 34 -5.32 6.31 21.65
C THR A 34 -4.85 6.72 20.25
N ILE A 35 -5.72 7.37 19.47
CA ILE A 35 -5.36 7.86 18.14
C ILE A 35 -4.28 8.95 18.23
N ASP A 36 -3.30 8.91 17.32
CA ASP A 36 -2.26 9.93 17.25
C ASP A 36 -2.87 11.28 16.81
N ALA A 37 -2.44 12.39 17.42
CA ALA A 37 -3.10 13.68 17.24
C ALA A 37 -3.03 14.16 15.78
N LYS A 38 -1.94 13.82 15.08
CA LYS A 38 -1.77 14.05 13.64
C LYS A 38 -2.71 13.20 12.79
N ALA A 39 -2.87 11.92 13.14
CA ALA A 39 -3.80 11.03 12.46
C ALA A 39 -5.25 11.51 12.65
N LEU A 40 -5.64 11.91 13.86
CA LEU A 40 -6.95 12.49 14.16
C LEU A 40 -7.20 13.81 13.40
N ALA A 41 -6.21 14.71 13.34
CA ALA A 41 -6.34 15.96 12.60
C ALA A 41 -6.59 15.71 11.11
N LEU A 42 -5.85 14.77 10.51
CA LEU A 42 -6.04 14.41 9.11
C LEU A 42 -7.37 13.71 8.88
N GLY A 43 -7.77 12.82 9.78
CA GLY A 43 -9.07 12.15 9.72
C GLY A 43 -10.24 13.13 9.78
N ARG A 44 -10.18 14.12 10.67
CA ARG A 44 -11.17 15.19 10.75
C ARG A 44 -11.20 16.04 9.47
N LEU A 45 -10.02 16.38 8.91
CA LEU A 45 -9.95 17.08 7.62
C LEU A 45 -10.60 16.25 6.51
N ALA A 46 -10.31 14.96 6.41
CA ALA A 46 -10.92 14.06 5.42
C ALA A 46 -12.45 14.06 5.51
N ASN A 47 -13.00 14.05 6.73
CA ASN A 47 -14.45 14.15 6.96
C ASN A 47 -15.06 15.49 6.50
N THR A 48 -14.30 16.60 6.47
CA THR A 48 -14.82 17.88 5.92
C THR A 48 -14.95 17.89 4.41
N VAL A 49 -14.20 17.03 3.72
CA VAL A 49 -14.22 16.90 2.25
C VAL A 49 -15.28 15.90 1.81
N ARG A 50 -15.55 14.90 2.65
CA ARG A 50 -16.59 13.90 2.40
C ARG A 50 -17.97 14.54 2.46
N ILE A 51 -18.79 14.17 1.48
CA ILE A 51 -20.21 14.45 1.50
C ILE A 51 -20.87 13.24 2.17
N PRO A 52 -21.54 13.42 3.32
CA PRO A 52 -22.29 12.33 3.95
C PRO A 52 -23.24 11.67 2.96
N ASP A 53 -23.33 10.34 3.01
CA ASP A 53 -24.25 9.51 2.21
C ASP A 53 -24.11 9.67 0.68
N LYS A 54 -22.95 10.16 0.21
CA LYS A 54 -22.66 10.30 -1.21
C LYS A 54 -21.27 9.80 -1.55
N LEU A 55 -21.23 8.68 -2.26
CA LEU A 55 -20.01 8.17 -2.88
C LEU A 55 -19.59 9.05 -4.08
N PRO A 56 -18.29 9.31 -4.27
CA PRO A 56 -17.81 10.04 -5.44
C PRO A 56 -17.96 9.17 -6.70
N THR A 57 -17.93 9.81 -7.86
CA THR A 57 -17.66 9.08 -9.11
C THR A 57 -16.22 8.53 -9.10
N VAL A 58 -15.93 7.53 -9.94
CA VAL A 58 -14.57 6.99 -10.09
C VAL A 58 -13.57 8.08 -10.50
N ALA A 59 -13.97 8.97 -11.42
CA ALA A 59 -13.14 10.08 -11.87
C ALA A 59 -12.82 11.07 -10.73
N GLU A 60 -13.82 11.46 -9.94
CA GLU A 60 -13.61 12.32 -8.76
C GLU A 60 -12.72 11.64 -7.72
N SER A 61 -12.89 10.33 -7.48
CA SER A 61 -12.05 9.58 -6.53
C SER A 61 -10.59 9.53 -6.99
N ARG A 62 -10.35 9.27 -8.28
CA ARG A 62 -9.01 9.31 -8.88
C ARG A 62 -8.37 10.68 -8.75
N GLU A 63 -9.10 11.75 -9.05
CA GLU A 63 -8.60 13.13 -8.91
C GLU A 63 -8.29 13.47 -7.45
N GLN A 64 -9.17 13.09 -6.51
CA GLN A 64 -8.96 13.26 -5.08
C GLN A 64 -7.69 12.53 -4.61
N SER A 65 -7.47 11.29 -5.04
CA SER A 65 -6.28 10.51 -4.70
C SER A 65 -5.00 11.22 -5.14
N GLN A 66 -4.97 11.77 -6.36
CA GLN A 66 -3.82 12.53 -6.87
C GLN A 66 -3.57 13.79 -6.05
N LYS A 67 -4.61 14.57 -5.77
CA LYS A 67 -4.50 15.79 -4.96
C LYS A 67 -4.02 15.49 -3.55
N THR A 68 -4.51 14.41 -2.93
CA THR A 68 -4.06 13.95 -1.62
C THR A 68 -2.58 13.60 -1.61
N ALA A 69 -2.10 12.84 -2.60
CA ALA A 69 -0.68 12.51 -2.72
C ALA A 69 0.19 13.78 -2.83
N VAL A 70 -0.16 14.69 -3.74
CA VAL A 70 0.58 15.96 -3.94
C VAL A 70 0.58 16.83 -2.68
N MET A 71 -0.52 16.88 -1.94
CA MET A 71 -0.68 17.78 -0.81
C MET A 71 -0.06 17.24 0.49
N PHE A 72 -0.14 15.92 0.69
CA PHE A 72 0.14 15.29 1.98
C PHE A 72 1.31 14.32 1.97
N ASP A 73 1.85 13.92 0.82
CA ASP A 73 3.10 13.18 0.78
C ASP A 73 4.30 14.12 0.77
N ARG A 74 5.32 13.82 1.58
CA ARG A 74 6.55 14.62 1.61
C ARG A 74 7.38 14.24 0.40
N LYS A 75 7.83 15.24 -0.37
CA LYS A 75 8.79 15.02 -1.46
C LYS A 75 10.02 14.26 -0.96
N GLY A 76 10.32 13.16 -1.61
CA GLY A 76 11.48 12.33 -1.41
C GLY A 76 12.77 12.99 -1.90
N PRO A 77 13.92 12.45 -1.50
CA PRO A 77 15.22 12.92 -1.96
C PRO A 77 15.40 12.66 -3.46
N ARG A 78 16.20 13.48 -4.14
CA ARG A 78 16.56 13.24 -5.54
C ARG A 78 17.34 11.93 -5.66
N LEU A 79 16.95 11.10 -6.62
CA LEU A 79 17.64 9.89 -7.01
C LEU A 79 18.58 10.13 -8.19
N ALA A 80 19.61 9.29 -8.29
CA ALA A 80 20.54 9.31 -9.41
C ALA A 80 19.90 8.79 -10.72
N ARG A 81 18.91 7.91 -10.62
CA ARG A 81 18.24 7.28 -11.75
C ARG A 81 16.74 7.12 -11.50
N VAL A 82 15.93 7.73 -12.38
CA VAL A 82 14.49 7.51 -12.50
C VAL A 82 14.21 7.30 -13.98
N GLU A 83 13.61 6.16 -14.34
CA GLU A 83 13.38 5.77 -15.73
C GLU A 83 11.96 5.24 -15.93
N ASP A 84 11.25 5.79 -16.91
CA ASP A 84 9.95 5.30 -17.36
C ASP A 84 10.14 4.34 -18.55
N PHE A 85 9.43 3.21 -18.53
CA PHE A 85 9.51 2.18 -19.55
C PHE A 85 8.25 1.29 -19.50
N ASP A 86 8.11 0.41 -20.50
CA ASP A 86 7.02 -0.55 -20.53
C ASP A 86 7.48 -1.94 -20.09
N VAL A 87 6.60 -2.65 -19.40
CA VAL A 87 6.71 -4.09 -19.11
C VAL A 87 5.57 -4.85 -19.79
N GLU A 88 5.73 -6.15 -19.99
CA GLU A 88 4.62 -6.99 -20.46
C GLU A 88 3.64 -7.25 -19.30
N GLY A 89 2.42 -6.72 -19.44
CA GLY A 89 1.26 -7.08 -18.64
C GLY A 89 0.53 -8.30 -19.19
N ALA A 90 -0.63 -8.65 -18.62
CA ALA A 90 -1.35 -9.85 -19.02
C ALA A 90 -2.09 -9.71 -20.35
N ALA A 91 -2.45 -8.47 -20.73
CA ALA A 91 -3.21 -8.18 -21.95
C ALA A 91 -2.56 -7.08 -22.81
N GLY A 92 -1.23 -6.95 -22.72
CA GLY A 92 -0.45 -5.95 -23.43
C GLY A 92 0.54 -5.24 -22.53
N LYS A 93 1.27 -4.28 -23.11
CA LYS A 93 2.24 -3.49 -22.36
C LYS A 93 1.57 -2.57 -21.36
N ILE A 94 2.19 -2.44 -20.20
CA ILE A 94 1.80 -1.49 -19.15
C ILE A 94 3.02 -0.68 -18.72
N ALA A 95 2.78 0.55 -18.27
CA ALA A 95 3.85 1.44 -17.86
C ALA A 95 4.47 0.97 -16.53
N ALA A 96 5.75 1.25 -16.36
CA ALA A 96 6.50 1.06 -15.14
C ALA A 96 7.50 2.21 -14.95
N ARG A 97 7.85 2.47 -13.68
CA ARG A 97 8.87 3.45 -13.32
C ARG A 97 9.90 2.82 -12.39
N LEU A 98 11.17 2.90 -12.78
CA LEU A 98 12.30 2.43 -11.98
C LEU A 98 12.91 3.58 -11.19
N TYR A 99 13.22 3.32 -9.94
CA TYR A 99 13.84 4.24 -8.99
C TYR A 99 15.13 3.63 -8.45
N SER A 100 16.27 4.32 -8.61
CA SER A 100 17.55 3.92 -8.00
C SER A 100 18.40 5.11 -7.60
N ASP A 101 19.03 5.03 -6.43
CA ASP A 101 20.04 5.98 -6.01
C ASP A 101 21.42 5.73 -6.65
N THR A 102 21.52 4.73 -7.53
CA THR A 102 22.74 4.41 -8.30
C THR A 102 22.49 4.63 -9.80
N ALA A 103 23.32 5.47 -10.43
CA ALA A 103 23.22 5.75 -11.87
C ALA A 103 23.71 4.58 -12.74
N ASN A 104 24.68 3.81 -12.24
CA ASN A 104 25.35 2.77 -13.01
C ASN A 104 24.58 1.43 -12.94
N LYS A 105 24.36 0.78 -14.10
CA LYS A 105 23.72 -0.54 -14.22
C LYS A 105 24.70 -1.72 -14.14
N THR A 106 26.01 -1.48 -14.14
CA THR A 106 27.02 -2.57 -14.18
C THR A 106 27.15 -3.34 -12.87
N VAL A 107 26.69 -2.78 -11.75
CA VAL A 107 26.63 -3.47 -10.46
C VAL A 107 25.17 -3.82 -10.20
N PRO A 108 24.76 -5.10 -10.38
CA PRO A 108 23.38 -5.51 -10.17
C PRO A 108 22.91 -5.25 -8.72
N GLN A 109 21.78 -4.57 -8.58
CA GLN A 109 21.17 -4.24 -7.30
C GLN A 109 19.98 -5.16 -7.01
N PRO A 110 19.68 -5.43 -5.73
CA PRO A 110 18.42 -6.07 -5.37
C PRO A 110 17.24 -5.15 -5.71
N ALA A 111 16.05 -5.71 -5.92
CA ALA A 111 14.88 -4.96 -6.35
C ALA A 111 13.61 -5.29 -5.58
N LEU A 112 12.77 -4.26 -5.40
CA LEU A 112 11.39 -4.37 -4.94
C LEU A 112 10.45 -3.99 -6.10
N VAL A 113 9.65 -4.94 -6.59
CA VAL A 113 8.53 -4.64 -7.50
C VAL A 113 7.38 -4.11 -6.66
N TYR A 114 6.97 -2.87 -6.88
CA TYR A 114 6.02 -2.15 -6.06
C TYR A 114 4.68 -1.97 -6.79
N TYR A 115 3.60 -2.34 -6.12
CA TYR A 115 2.23 -2.14 -6.60
C TYR A 115 1.57 -1.07 -5.73
N HIS A 116 1.07 -0.02 -6.35
CA HIS A 116 0.45 1.09 -5.63
C HIS A 116 -0.89 0.70 -5.00
N GLY A 117 -1.26 1.32 -3.89
CA GLY A 117 -2.59 1.27 -3.31
C GLY A 117 -3.62 2.10 -4.08
N GLY A 118 -4.86 2.08 -3.58
CA GLY A 118 -5.98 2.81 -4.20
C GLY A 118 -7.23 1.98 -4.47
N GLY A 119 -7.50 0.96 -3.65
CA GLY A 119 -8.75 0.18 -3.76
C GLY A 119 -8.97 -0.44 -5.15
N PHE A 120 -7.90 -0.75 -5.88
CA PHE A 120 -7.91 -1.32 -7.23
C PHE A 120 -8.49 -0.43 -8.34
N ILE A 121 -9.00 0.77 -8.00
CA ILE A 121 -9.68 1.67 -8.95
C ILE A 121 -8.94 3.00 -9.17
N GLN A 122 -7.98 3.33 -8.32
CA GLN A 122 -7.22 4.59 -8.34
C GLN A 122 -5.76 4.35 -7.95
N GLY A 123 -4.98 5.42 -7.96
CA GLY A 123 -3.53 5.37 -7.87
C GLY A 123 -2.89 5.19 -9.26
N ASN A 124 -1.59 5.45 -9.32
CA ASN A 124 -0.72 5.29 -10.48
C ASN A 124 0.73 5.58 -10.05
N LEU A 125 1.66 5.57 -11.01
CA LEU A 125 3.08 5.90 -10.81
C LEU A 125 3.33 7.26 -10.13
N ASP A 126 2.54 8.28 -10.43
CA ASP A 126 2.75 9.64 -9.88
C ASP A 126 2.25 9.76 -8.44
N SER A 127 1.09 9.19 -8.13
CA SER A 127 0.52 9.20 -6.77
C SER A 127 1.38 8.48 -5.74
N HIS A 128 2.20 7.53 -6.18
CA HIS A 128 3.11 6.74 -5.33
C HIS A 128 4.59 7.04 -5.64
N ASN A 129 4.86 8.15 -6.31
CA ASN A 129 6.22 8.52 -6.68
C ASN A 129 7.12 8.69 -5.46
N GLU A 130 6.63 9.37 -4.42
CA GLU A 130 7.44 9.74 -3.28
C GLU A 130 7.70 8.57 -2.33
N ILE A 131 6.74 7.65 -2.14
CA ILE A 131 6.96 6.40 -1.40
C ILE A 131 8.02 5.53 -2.08
N CYS A 132 7.93 5.34 -3.41
CA CYS A 132 8.92 4.58 -4.16
C CYS A 132 10.31 5.25 -4.13
N THR A 133 10.34 6.57 -4.25
CA THR A 133 11.57 7.37 -4.16
C THR A 133 12.28 7.20 -2.82
N LYS A 134 11.53 7.32 -1.71
CA LYS A 134 12.05 7.14 -0.35
C LYS A 134 12.53 5.72 -0.11
N LEU A 135 11.74 4.71 -0.50
CA LEU A 135 12.12 3.32 -0.37
C LEU A 135 13.41 3.03 -1.14
N ALA A 136 13.52 3.44 -2.41
CA ALA A 136 14.75 3.26 -3.20
C ALA A 136 15.95 3.94 -2.54
N LYS A 137 15.80 5.20 -2.10
CA LYS A 137 16.88 5.94 -1.43
C LYS A 137 17.34 5.25 -0.16
N TRP A 138 16.40 4.96 0.74
CA TRP A 138 16.73 4.51 2.09
C TRP A 138 17.14 3.04 2.12
N SER A 139 16.57 2.21 1.26
CA SER A 139 16.91 0.77 1.22
C SER A 139 18.18 0.48 0.41
N GLY A 140 18.63 1.41 -0.43
CA GLY A 140 19.81 1.25 -1.30
C GLY A 140 19.62 0.26 -2.45
N GLY A 141 18.41 -0.27 -2.64
CA GLY A 141 18.03 -1.13 -3.76
C GLY A 141 17.27 -0.38 -4.84
N ILE A 142 16.86 -1.12 -5.87
CA ILE A 142 15.98 -0.63 -6.92
C ILE A 142 14.52 -0.79 -6.47
N VAL A 143 13.68 0.20 -6.74
CA VAL A 143 12.21 0.03 -6.68
C VAL A 143 11.67 0.14 -8.10
N VAL A 144 10.79 -0.77 -8.50
CA VAL A 144 10.10 -0.72 -9.80
C VAL A 144 8.60 -0.67 -9.55
N ALA A 145 7.99 0.51 -9.76
CA ALA A 145 6.55 0.68 -9.63
C ALA A 145 5.83 0.25 -10.91
N ILE A 146 4.71 -0.46 -10.78
CA ILE A 146 3.91 -0.98 -11.90
C ILE A 146 2.57 -0.23 -12.00
N ASP A 147 2.24 0.24 -13.21
CA ASP A 147 0.98 0.91 -13.54
C ASP A 147 -0.04 -0.10 -14.10
N TYR A 148 -0.53 -0.96 -13.21
CA TYR A 148 -1.44 -2.04 -13.58
C TYR A 148 -2.83 -1.52 -13.99
N ARG A 149 -3.58 -2.31 -14.78
CA ARG A 149 -4.94 -1.94 -15.17
C ARG A 149 -5.89 -1.83 -13.98
N LEU A 150 -6.70 -0.77 -13.96
CA LEU A 150 -7.62 -0.44 -12.88
C LEU A 150 -9.06 -0.83 -13.21
N ALA A 151 -9.80 -1.16 -12.15
CA ALA A 151 -11.26 -1.25 -12.20
C ALA A 151 -11.90 0.16 -12.18
N PRO A 152 -13.15 0.31 -12.66
CA PRO A 152 -14.03 -0.71 -13.22
C PRO A 152 -13.80 -1.01 -14.71
N GLU A 153 -12.91 -0.29 -15.41
CA GLU A 153 -12.62 -0.52 -16.83
C GLU A 153 -12.04 -1.92 -17.06
N HIS A 154 -11.26 -2.39 -16.09
CA HIS A 154 -10.67 -3.72 -16.06
C HIS A 154 -10.87 -4.35 -14.69
N PRO A 155 -12.04 -4.96 -14.41
CA PRO A 155 -12.33 -5.59 -13.13
C PRO A 155 -11.43 -6.81 -12.88
N PHE A 156 -11.53 -7.39 -11.69
CA PHE A 156 -10.86 -8.64 -11.34
C PHE A 156 -11.07 -9.71 -12.42
N PRO A 157 -10.01 -10.44 -12.85
CA PRO A 157 -8.64 -10.46 -12.31
C PRO A 157 -7.61 -9.58 -13.05
N ALA A 158 -8.03 -8.60 -13.84
CA ALA A 158 -7.13 -7.91 -14.78
C ALA A 158 -5.87 -7.28 -14.12
N GLY A 159 -6.04 -6.51 -13.05
CA GLY A 159 -4.92 -5.85 -12.36
C GLY A 159 -3.94 -6.82 -11.68
N VAL A 160 -4.44 -7.91 -11.09
CA VAL A 160 -3.57 -8.91 -10.44
C VAL A 160 -2.85 -9.79 -11.47
N ASP A 161 -3.49 -10.07 -12.61
CA ASP A 161 -2.83 -10.74 -13.73
C ASP A 161 -1.71 -9.87 -14.32
N ASP A 162 -1.90 -8.55 -14.41
CA ASP A 162 -0.86 -7.60 -14.81
C ASP A 162 0.31 -7.57 -13.83
N ALA A 163 0.03 -7.52 -12.51
CA ALA A 163 1.06 -7.56 -11.49
C ALA A 163 1.94 -8.83 -11.60
N ARG A 164 1.31 -9.99 -11.79
CA ARG A 164 2.02 -11.27 -12.00
C ARG A 164 2.85 -11.25 -13.29
N ALA A 165 2.27 -10.81 -14.39
CA ALA A 165 2.97 -10.75 -15.69
C ALA A 165 4.18 -9.80 -15.63
N ALA A 166 4.01 -8.62 -15.04
CA ALA A 166 5.07 -7.63 -14.86
C ALA A 166 6.23 -8.18 -14.02
N PHE A 167 5.95 -8.85 -12.90
CA PHE A 167 7.00 -9.47 -12.08
C PHE A 167 7.81 -10.50 -12.87
N VAL A 168 7.13 -11.37 -13.62
CA VAL A 168 7.78 -12.40 -14.44
C VAL A 168 8.62 -11.76 -15.55
N TRP A 169 8.11 -10.71 -16.21
CA TRP A 169 8.86 -9.98 -17.22
C TRP A 169 10.10 -9.32 -16.64
N LEU A 170 9.98 -8.63 -15.51
CA LEU A 170 11.10 -8.00 -14.82
C LEU A 170 12.15 -9.03 -14.41
N SER A 171 11.73 -10.16 -13.86
CA SER A 171 12.64 -11.26 -13.49
C SER A 171 13.42 -11.82 -14.68
N LYS A 172 12.82 -11.87 -15.87
CA LYS A 172 13.49 -12.31 -17.10
C LYS A 172 14.44 -11.26 -17.68
N ASN A 173 14.13 -9.97 -17.48
CA ASN A 173 14.88 -8.85 -18.04
C ASN A 173 15.80 -8.16 -17.01
N ALA A 174 15.91 -8.71 -15.80
CA ALA A 174 16.58 -8.10 -14.64
C ALA A 174 17.96 -7.53 -14.98
N ASN A 175 18.80 -8.31 -15.67
CA ASN A 175 20.16 -7.90 -16.04
C ASN A 175 20.19 -6.60 -16.86
N THR A 176 19.24 -6.41 -17.78
CA THR A 176 19.16 -5.20 -18.63
C THR A 176 18.79 -3.95 -17.82
N LEU A 177 18.12 -4.14 -16.69
CA LEU A 177 17.68 -3.08 -15.80
C LEU A 177 18.69 -2.76 -14.70
N GLY A 178 19.79 -3.52 -14.61
CA GLY A 178 20.75 -3.46 -13.49
C GLY A 178 20.21 -4.12 -12.21
N ILE A 179 19.26 -5.05 -12.35
CA ILE A 179 18.66 -5.80 -11.23
C ILE A 179 19.34 -7.17 -11.13
N ASP A 180 19.63 -7.60 -9.91
CA ASP A 180 20.04 -8.95 -9.59
C ASP A 180 18.82 -9.90 -9.61
N PRO A 181 18.74 -10.87 -10.55
CA PRO A 181 17.57 -11.74 -10.70
C PRO A 181 17.33 -12.69 -9.52
N THR A 182 18.29 -12.81 -8.59
CA THR A 182 18.19 -13.68 -7.42
C THR A 182 17.72 -12.96 -6.15
N ARG A 183 17.54 -11.64 -6.23
CA ARG A 183 17.22 -10.75 -5.11
C ARG A 183 16.08 -9.79 -5.47
N ILE A 184 14.98 -10.34 -5.96
CA ILE A 184 13.79 -9.58 -6.34
C ILE A 184 12.65 -9.95 -5.39
N GLY A 185 12.08 -8.97 -4.71
CA GLY A 185 10.85 -9.14 -3.94
C GLY A 185 9.69 -8.34 -4.50
N VAL A 186 8.54 -8.49 -3.86
CA VAL A 186 7.31 -7.76 -4.18
C VAL A 186 6.89 -6.91 -2.99
N GLY A 187 6.18 -5.83 -3.24
CA GLY A 187 5.58 -5.07 -2.17
C GLY A 187 4.53 -4.10 -2.68
N GLY A 188 3.86 -3.47 -1.74
CA GLY A 188 2.83 -2.50 -2.05
C GLY A 188 2.11 -2.07 -0.79
N ASP A 189 1.12 -1.21 -0.96
CA ASP A 189 0.30 -0.71 0.11
C ASP A 189 -1.19 -0.92 -0.16
N SER A 190 -1.98 -1.22 0.87
CA SER A 190 -3.43 -1.41 0.75
C SER A 190 -3.79 -2.46 -0.34
N ALA A 191 -4.51 -2.05 -1.38
CA ALA A 191 -4.82 -2.85 -2.56
C ALA A 191 -3.56 -3.37 -3.31
N GLY A 192 -2.49 -2.58 -3.40
CA GLY A 192 -1.24 -3.02 -4.02
C GLY A 192 -0.52 -4.08 -3.19
N ALA A 193 -0.64 -4.01 -1.86
CA ALA A 193 -0.14 -5.07 -0.98
C ALA A 193 -0.94 -6.38 -1.15
N CYS A 194 -2.23 -6.31 -1.49
CA CYS A 194 -3.01 -7.49 -1.91
C CYS A 194 -2.33 -8.16 -3.11
N PHE A 195 -2.01 -7.38 -4.16
CA PHE A 195 -1.33 -7.91 -5.34
C PHE A 195 0.05 -8.47 -5.01
N ALA A 196 0.83 -7.83 -4.14
CA ALA A 196 2.10 -8.38 -3.68
C ALA A 196 1.93 -9.75 -3.02
N ALA A 197 0.94 -9.92 -2.15
CA ALA A 197 0.64 -11.19 -1.50
C ALA A 197 0.19 -12.26 -2.51
N VAL A 198 -0.68 -11.92 -3.46
CA VAL A 198 -1.09 -12.86 -4.54
C VAL A 198 0.11 -13.28 -5.39
N VAL A 199 0.92 -12.34 -5.86
CA VAL A 199 2.09 -12.64 -6.70
C VAL A 199 3.09 -13.52 -5.97
N ALA A 200 3.30 -13.29 -4.67
CA ALA A 200 4.15 -14.13 -3.83
C ALA A 200 3.63 -15.57 -3.72
N ALA A 201 2.32 -15.76 -3.57
CA ALA A 201 1.68 -17.06 -3.51
C ALA A 201 1.69 -17.79 -4.87
N ASP A 202 1.19 -17.14 -5.93
CA ASP A 202 1.04 -17.70 -7.27
C ASP A 202 2.37 -18.17 -7.88
N LEU A 203 3.44 -17.43 -7.59
CA LEU A 203 4.78 -17.71 -8.10
C LEU A 203 5.64 -18.54 -7.15
N SER A 204 5.11 -18.94 -5.99
CA SER A 204 5.85 -19.80 -5.10
C SER A 204 6.23 -21.13 -5.77
N GLY A 205 7.45 -21.59 -5.48
CA GLY A 205 8.03 -22.79 -6.10
C GLY A 205 8.35 -22.66 -7.61
N LYS A 206 8.06 -21.52 -8.25
CA LYS A 206 8.39 -21.31 -9.67
C LYS A 206 9.84 -20.81 -9.84
N LYS A 207 10.33 -20.85 -11.09
CA LYS A 207 11.67 -20.36 -11.47
C LYS A 207 11.85 -18.87 -11.17
N HIS A 208 10.84 -18.07 -11.49
CA HIS A 208 10.79 -16.63 -11.20
C HIS A 208 9.82 -16.44 -10.04
N LYS A 209 10.35 -16.38 -8.82
CA LYS A 209 9.56 -16.24 -7.59
C LYS A 209 10.11 -15.07 -6.76
N PRO A 210 9.26 -14.32 -6.04
CA PRO A 210 9.75 -13.29 -5.12
C PRO A 210 10.54 -13.90 -3.96
N ASN A 211 11.65 -13.25 -3.58
CA ASN A 211 12.48 -13.64 -2.44
C ASN A 211 11.94 -13.15 -1.09
N PHE A 212 11.13 -12.09 -1.11
CA PHE A 212 10.49 -11.47 0.05
C PHE A 212 9.22 -10.74 -0.40
N GLN A 213 8.34 -10.45 0.55
CA GLN A 213 7.17 -9.60 0.36
C GLN A 213 7.10 -8.49 1.43
N VAL A 214 6.76 -7.27 1.00
CA VAL A 214 6.53 -6.11 1.88
C VAL A 214 5.08 -5.67 1.77
N LEU A 215 4.31 -5.85 2.84
CA LEU A 215 2.86 -5.65 2.87
C LEU A 215 2.51 -4.49 3.80
N ILE A 216 2.17 -3.33 3.23
CA ILE A 216 1.82 -2.14 4.02
C ILE A 216 0.29 -2.07 4.15
N TYR A 217 -0.24 -2.26 5.37
CA TYR A 217 -1.68 -2.27 5.70
C TYR A 217 -2.57 -2.98 4.64
N PRO A 218 -2.28 -4.24 4.32
CA PRO A 218 -2.83 -4.91 3.13
C PRO A 218 -4.33 -5.16 3.21
N VAL A 219 -4.98 -5.12 2.03
CA VAL A 219 -6.31 -5.75 1.83
C VAL A 219 -6.10 -7.24 1.59
N LEU A 220 -6.78 -8.10 2.35
CA LEU A 220 -6.56 -9.55 2.36
C LEU A 220 -7.83 -10.40 2.37
N ASP A 221 -8.98 -9.80 2.70
CA ASP A 221 -10.28 -10.49 2.75
C ASP A 221 -11.42 -9.65 2.12
N GLY A 222 -12.00 -10.18 1.03
CA GLY A 222 -13.10 -9.59 0.27
C GLY A 222 -14.46 -9.61 0.96
N HIS A 223 -14.62 -10.38 2.05
CA HIS A 223 -15.90 -10.46 2.76
C HIS A 223 -16.24 -9.18 3.53
N LEU A 224 -15.23 -8.36 3.88
CA LEU A 224 -15.38 -7.12 4.65
C LEU A 224 -16.12 -7.31 5.99
N ASN A 225 -15.79 -8.38 6.71
CA ASN A 225 -16.52 -8.81 7.91
C ASN A 225 -15.66 -9.00 9.17
N SER A 226 -14.35 -8.69 9.12
CA SER A 226 -13.47 -8.75 10.29
C SER A 226 -13.95 -7.82 11.41
N ALA A 227 -13.54 -8.10 12.65
CA ALA A 227 -14.00 -7.34 13.81
C ALA A 227 -13.60 -5.86 13.70
N SER A 228 -12.36 -5.55 13.30
CA SER A 228 -11.92 -4.18 13.03
C SER A 228 -12.73 -3.47 11.94
N ILE A 229 -13.17 -4.17 10.88
CA ILE A 229 -14.04 -3.55 9.86
C ILE A 229 -15.40 -3.16 10.43
N ASN A 230 -15.97 -4.00 11.29
CA ASN A 230 -17.28 -3.73 11.90
C ASN A 230 -17.18 -2.65 12.98
N GLU A 231 -16.16 -2.71 13.84
CA GLU A 231 -15.95 -1.75 14.93
C GLU A 231 -15.52 -0.37 14.41
N LEU A 232 -14.73 -0.32 13.33
CA LEU A 232 -14.29 0.92 12.67
C LEU A 232 -15.08 1.22 11.39
N ALA A 233 -16.37 0.83 11.33
CA ALA A 233 -17.19 1.01 10.13
C ALA A 233 -17.27 2.47 9.63
N ASN A 234 -17.12 3.44 10.54
CA ASN A 234 -17.13 4.88 10.26
C ASN A 234 -15.72 5.51 10.23
N ALA A 235 -14.67 4.71 9.99
CA ALA A 235 -13.29 5.20 9.97
C ALA A 235 -13.09 6.43 9.07
N TYR A 236 -12.25 7.36 9.54
CA TYR A 236 -12.04 8.65 8.89
C TYR A 236 -11.51 8.57 7.45
N VAL A 237 -10.70 7.56 7.11
CA VAL A 237 -10.05 7.44 5.78
C VAL A 237 -10.60 6.28 4.96
N LEU A 238 -11.05 5.20 5.59
CA LEU A 238 -11.52 4.01 4.89
C LEU A 238 -12.79 3.43 5.54
N PRO A 239 -13.94 4.14 5.51
CA PRO A 239 -15.17 3.63 6.11
C PRO A 239 -15.66 2.42 5.32
N LYS A 240 -16.45 1.56 5.97
CA LYS A 240 -16.95 0.31 5.39
C LYS A 240 -17.77 0.51 4.11
N GLU A 241 -18.52 1.61 4.03
CA GLU A 241 -19.25 2.00 2.81
C GLU A 241 -18.30 2.20 1.62
N ARG A 242 -17.17 2.89 1.84
CA ARG A 242 -16.16 3.13 0.80
C ARG A 242 -15.43 1.83 0.42
N MET A 243 -15.15 0.95 1.40
CA MET A 243 -14.57 -0.37 1.14
C MET A 243 -15.50 -1.24 0.29
N THR A 244 -16.80 -1.23 0.61
CA THR A 244 -17.84 -1.94 -0.15
C THR A 244 -17.90 -1.43 -1.58
N TRP A 245 -17.89 -0.11 -1.76
CA TRP A 245 -17.86 0.52 -3.09
C TRP A 245 -16.62 0.14 -3.91
N TYR A 246 -15.41 0.18 -3.33
CA TYR A 246 -14.19 -0.28 -3.99
C TYR A 246 -14.29 -1.75 -4.40
N ARG A 247 -14.72 -2.62 -3.46
CA ARG A 247 -14.88 -4.05 -3.72
C ARG A 247 -15.87 -4.32 -4.84
N ASP A 248 -17.01 -3.64 -4.86
CA ASP A 248 -18.05 -3.88 -5.85
C ASP A 248 -17.63 -3.43 -7.26
N LEU A 249 -16.90 -2.32 -7.37
CA LEU A 249 -16.28 -1.91 -8.64
C LEU A 249 -15.18 -2.88 -9.09
N TYR A 250 -14.35 -3.34 -8.15
CA TYR A 250 -13.25 -4.25 -8.45
C TYR A 250 -13.74 -5.64 -8.85
N ARG A 251 -14.68 -6.23 -8.10
CA ARG A 251 -15.19 -7.58 -8.35
C ARG A 251 -16.07 -7.64 -9.60
N ALA A 252 -16.76 -6.54 -9.95
CA ALA A 252 -17.85 -6.55 -10.91
C ALA A 252 -18.85 -7.68 -10.60
N ASP A 253 -18.86 -8.74 -11.41
CA ASP A 253 -19.76 -9.90 -11.24
C ASP A 253 -19.12 -11.07 -10.49
N PHE A 254 -17.83 -10.99 -10.14
CA PHE A 254 -17.14 -12.02 -9.37
C PHE A 254 -17.66 -12.10 -7.92
N ASP A 255 -17.90 -13.32 -7.44
CA ASP A 255 -18.58 -13.60 -6.17
C ASP A 255 -17.86 -14.63 -5.26
N ASP A 256 -16.84 -15.34 -5.74
CA ASP A 256 -16.02 -16.22 -4.91
C ASP A 256 -14.94 -15.46 -4.12
N PHE A 257 -15.34 -14.83 -3.03
CA PHE A 257 -14.41 -14.14 -2.13
C PHE A 257 -13.43 -15.06 -1.38
N ASN A 258 -13.52 -16.39 -1.55
CA ASN A 258 -12.50 -17.30 -1.02
C ASN A 258 -11.39 -17.60 -2.05
N ASP A 259 -11.49 -17.12 -3.28
CA ASP A 259 -10.38 -17.23 -4.26
C ASP A 259 -9.15 -16.51 -3.70
N PRO A 260 -8.01 -17.20 -3.50
CA PRO A 260 -6.79 -16.59 -2.95
C PRO A 260 -6.24 -15.41 -3.76
N ARG A 261 -6.60 -15.28 -5.04
CA ARG A 261 -6.24 -14.14 -5.90
C ARG A 261 -7.10 -12.91 -5.63
N PHE A 262 -8.28 -13.10 -5.04
CA PHE A 262 -9.14 -12.02 -4.57
C PHE A 262 -8.91 -11.73 -3.08
N SER A 263 -8.65 -12.79 -2.30
CA SER A 263 -8.49 -12.72 -0.84
C SER A 263 -7.32 -13.61 -0.40
N PRO A 264 -6.08 -13.06 -0.41
CA PRO A 264 -4.87 -13.80 -0.05
C PRO A 264 -4.91 -14.47 1.32
N LEU A 265 -5.77 -14.01 2.23
CA LEU A 265 -5.99 -14.65 3.53
C LEU A 265 -6.43 -16.12 3.39
N PHE A 266 -7.05 -16.53 2.27
CA PHE A 266 -7.48 -17.90 2.00
C PHE A 266 -6.47 -18.75 1.22
N THR A 267 -5.21 -18.29 1.10
CA THR A 267 -4.12 -19.09 0.54
C THR A 267 -4.03 -20.45 1.26
N LYS A 268 -3.98 -21.54 0.48
CA LYS A 268 -4.04 -22.91 1.02
C LYS A 268 -2.75 -23.34 1.70
N ASP A 269 -1.60 -22.92 1.15
CA ASP A 269 -0.28 -23.27 1.67
C ASP A 269 0.56 -22.01 1.91
N PHE A 270 0.69 -21.64 3.18
CA PHE A 270 1.52 -20.52 3.61
C PHE A 270 3.00 -20.90 3.73
N SER A 271 3.36 -22.20 3.85
CA SER A 271 4.74 -22.64 4.14
C SER A 271 5.71 -22.35 2.99
N SER A 272 5.16 -22.16 1.80
CA SER A 272 5.90 -21.85 0.58
C SER A 272 6.06 -20.34 0.36
N LEU A 273 5.43 -19.48 1.17
CA LEU A 273 5.51 -18.03 1.00
C LEU A 273 6.88 -17.47 1.42
N PRO A 274 7.34 -16.38 0.78
CA PRO A 274 8.62 -15.79 1.10
C PRO A 274 8.56 -15.03 2.42
N LYS A 275 9.75 -14.76 2.99
CA LYS A 275 9.90 -13.92 4.18
C LYS A 275 9.13 -12.60 4.03
N THR A 276 8.47 -12.18 5.09
CA THR A 276 7.47 -11.11 5.03
C THR A 276 7.80 -9.98 6.00
N CYS A 277 7.71 -8.74 5.51
CA CYS A 277 7.60 -7.53 6.32
C CYS A 277 6.17 -7.01 6.21
N LEU A 278 5.45 -6.88 7.33
CA LEU A 278 4.06 -6.44 7.34
C LEU A 278 3.87 -5.28 8.32
N ILE A 279 3.23 -4.21 7.85
CA ILE A 279 2.90 -3.02 8.63
C ILE A 279 1.39 -2.93 8.85
N THR A 280 0.95 -2.53 10.05
CA THR A 280 -0.48 -2.29 10.38
C THR A 280 -0.67 -0.98 11.15
N GLY A 281 -1.83 -0.34 10.99
CA GLY A 281 -2.30 0.75 11.84
C GLY A 281 -3.41 0.28 12.80
N GLY A 282 -3.45 0.79 14.03
CA GLY A 282 -4.47 0.38 15.02
C GLY A 282 -5.88 0.94 14.77
N PHE A 283 -5.99 2.10 14.11
CA PHE A 283 -7.25 2.72 13.68
C PHE A 283 -7.51 2.45 12.19
N ASP A 284 -7.05 1.30 11.69
CA ASP A 284 -7.26 0.82 10.34
C ASP A 284 -8.29 -0.33 10.34
N PRO A 285 -9.41 -0.21 9.61
CA PRO A 285 -10.35 -1.31 9.42
C PRO A 285 -9.71 -2.61 8.94
N LEU A 286 -8.62 -2.56 8.15
CA LEU A 286 -7.91 -3.73 7.62
C LEU A 286 -6.96 -4.40 8.63
N CYS A 287 -6.89 -3.91 9.87
CA CYS A 287 -5.91 -4.38 10.85
C CYS A 287 -6.08 -5.87 11.20
N ASP A 288 -7.30 -6.32 11.51
CA ASP A 288 -7.51 -7.70 12.00
C ASP A 288 -7.25 -8.76 10.92
N GLU A 289 -7.59 -8.48 9.65
CA GLU A 289 -7.26 -9.39 8.54
C GLU A 289 -5.74 -9.48 8.28
N ALA A 290 -5.02 -8.36 8.44
CA ALA A 290 -3.57 -8.33 8.34
C ALA A 290 -2.90 -9.09 9.51
N ILE A 291 -3.41 -8.94 10.73
CA ILE A 291 -2.96 -9.72 11.89
C ILE A 291 -3.23 -11.21 11.68
N ALA A 292 -4.40 -11.58 11.16
CA ALA A 292 -4.72 -12.98 10.83
C ALA A 292 -3.75 -13.57 9.80
N TYR A 293 -3.34 -12.79 8.79
CA TYR A 293 -2.34 -13.22 7.81
C TYR A 293 -0.96 -13.42 8.44
N VAL A 294 -0.52 -12.51 9.33
CA VAL A 294 0.71 -12.68 10.12
C VAL A 294 0.67 -13.97 10.94
N GLN A 295 -0.45 -14.25 11.61
CA GLN A 295 -0.61 -15.48 12.39
C GLN A 295 -0.49 -16.74 11.52
N LYS A 296 -1.07 -16.74 10.31
CA LYS A 296 -0.93 -17.86 9.35
C LYS A 296 0.51 -18.04 8.86
N LEU A 297 1.22 -16.95 8.56
CA LEU A 297 2.64 -16.99 8.20
C LEU A 297 3.50 -17.57 9.33
N ILE A 298 3.30 -17.11 10.57
CA ILE A 298 4.03 -17.61 11.75
C ILE A 298 3.71 -19.09 11.99
N ALA A 299 2.44 -19.49 11.93
CA ALA A 299 2.04 -20.89 12.09
C ALA A 299 2.66 -21.81 11.03
N ALA A 300 2.91 -21.29 9.83
CA ALA A 300 3.58 -21.98 8.74
C ALA A 300 5.12 -21.88 8.78
N ASN A 301 5.69 -21.30 9.84
CA ASN A 301 7.14 -21.07 10.02
C ASN A 301 7.79 -20.16 8.96
N VAL A 302 7.02 -19.25 8.36
CA VAL A 302 7.57 -18.23 7.45
C VAL A 302 8.23 -17.11 8.26
N PRO A 303 9.50 -16.73 7.99
CA PRO A 303 10.13 -15.61 8.65
C PRO A 303 9.33 -14.32 8.46
N THR A 304 8.77 -13.79 9.55
CA THR A 304 7.80 -12.69 9.49
C THR A 304 8.19 -11.60 10.47
N SER A 305 8.34 -10.38 9.97
CA SER A 305 8.46 -9.15 10.75
C SER A 305 7.14 -8.40 10.68
N HIS A 306 6.48 -8.24 11.82
CA HIS A 306 5.25 -7.45 11.92
C HIS A 306 5.50 -6.21 12.75
N ARG A 307 5.17 -5.04 12.20
CA ARG A 307 5.19 -3.78 12.92
C ARG A 307 3.79 -3.19 13.02
N HIS A 308 3.35 -2.98 14.26
CA HIS A 308 2.08 -2.36 14.57
C HIS A 308 2.25 -0.91 15.01
N PHE A 309 1.50 0.00 14.38
CA PHE A 309 1.43 1.42 14.72
C PHE A 309 0.06 1.72 15.36
N PRO A 310 -0.07 1.63 16.70
CA PRO A 310 -1.37 1.57 17.36
C PRO A 310 -2.24 2.83 17.19
N GLY A 311 -1.63 4.01 17.12
CA GLY A 311 -2.35 5.29 16.96
C GLY A 311 -2.66 5.68 15.51
N GLN A 312 -2.38 4.80 14.53
CA GLN A 312 -2.38 5.17 13.11
C GLN A 312 -3.61 4.68 12.34
N ILE A 313 -4.03 5.51 11.39
CA ILE A 313 -5.13 5.30 10.45
C ILE A 313 -4.66 4.62 9.15
N HIS A 314 -5.60 4.13 8.34
CA HIS A 314 -5.29 3.63 7.00
C HIS A 314 -4.56 4.68 6.14
N ALA A 315 -3.65 4.22 5.27
CA ALA A 315 -2.83 5.03 4.35
C ALA A 315 -1.77 5.94 5.01
N PHE A 316 -1.52 5.83 6.31
CA PHE A 316 -0.60 6.74 7.03
C PHE A 316 0.83 6.79 6.45
N ALA A 317 1.31 5.68 5.85
CA ALA A 317 2.63 5.59 5.22
C ALA A 317 2.77 6.44 3.95
N SER A 318 1.66 6.80 3.31
CA SER A 318 1.63 7.67 2.11
C SER A 318 1.37 9.15 2.44
N LEU A 319 1.27 9.51 3.74
CA LEU A 319 0.86 10.83 4.23
C LEU A 319 1.98 11.51 5.02
N THR A 320 3.23 11.33 4.56
CA THR A 320 4.43 11.59 5.36
C THR A 320 4.75 13.07 5.58
N SER A 321 4.03 14.01 4.95
CA SER A 321 4.20 15.45 5.24
C SER A 321 3.40 15.90 6.46
N VAL A 322 2.45 15.07 6.92
CA VAL A 322 1.58 15.34 8.07
C VAL A 322 1.84 14.35 9.19
N ILE A 323 1.97 13.06 8.87
CA ILE A 323 2.08 11.98 9.84
C ILE A 323 3.55 11.52 9.94
N PRO A 324 4.28 11.84 11.03
CA PRO A 324 5.66 11.41 11.22
C PRO A 324 5.84 9.88 11.18
N GLN A 325 4.88 9.15 11.75
CA GLN A 325 4.85 7.69 11.79
C GLN A 325 4.84 7.08 10.38
N GLY A 326 4.32 7.80 9.37
CA GLY A 326 4.42 7.36 7.98
C GLY A 326 5.86 7.34 7.48
N THR A 327 6.66 8.36 7.82
CA THR A 327 8.12 8.36 7.54
C THR A 327 8.81 7.23 8.30
N GLN A 328 8.50 7.08 9.59
CA GLN A 328 9.06 6.02 10.43
C GLN A 328 8.79 4.62 9.84
N ALA A 329 7.56 4.33 9.41
CA ALA A 329 7.21 3.05 8.80
C ALA A 329 8.05 2.77 7.55
N LEU A 330 8.24 3.77 6.68
CA LEU A 330 9.06 3.63 5.48
C LEU A 330 10.55 3.47 5.80
N GLU A 331 11.07 4.13 6.83
CA GLU A 331 12.45 3.95 7.31
C GLU A 331 12.66 2.55 7.90
N GLU A 332 11.71 2.03 8.68
CA GLU A 332 11.73 0.67 9.24
C GLU A 332 11.66 -0.39 8.13
N ILE A 333 10.79 -0.22 7.12
CA ILE A 333 10.76 -1.07 5.92
C ILE A 333 12.10 -1.02 5.19
N ALA A 334 12.65 0.17 4.95
CA ALA A 334 13.92 0.32 4.25
C ALA A 334 15.08 -0.34 5.01
N ALA A 335 15.08 -0.24 6.34
CA ALA A 335 16.03 -0.94 7.20
C ALA A 335 15.88 -2.46 7.11
N TRP A 336 14.65 -2.96 7.11
CA TRP A 336 14.37 -4.37 6.90
C TRP A 336 14.87 -4.84 5.54
N LEU A 337 14.60 -4.11 4.46
CA LEU A 337 15.07 -4.44 3.11
C LEU A 337 16.60 -4.56 3.04
N ARG A 338 17.34 -3.61 3.64
CA ARG A 338 18.83 -3.67 3.68
C ARG A 338 19.37 -4.96 4.28
N GLN A 339 18.65 -5.57 5.22
CA GLN A 339 19.03 -6.81 5.88
C GLN A 339 18.60 -8.06 5.10
N HIS A 340 17.67 -7.92 4.14
CA HIS A 340 16.95 -9.05 3.54
C HIS A 340 17.01 -9.13 2.02
N TRP A 341 17.70 -8.19 1.37
CA TRP A 341 18.04 -8.24 -0.05
C TRP A 341 18.58 -9.59 -0.48
#